data_AF-A0A6V7L446-F1
#
_entry.id   AF-A0A6V7L446-F1
#
_cell.length_a   1.000
_cell.length_b   1.000
_cell.length_c   1.000
_cell.angle_alpha   90.00
_cell.angle_beta   90.00
_cell.angle_gamma   90.00
#
_symmetry.space_group_name_H-M   'P 1'
#
loop_
_entity.id
_entity.type
_entity.pdbx_description
1 polymer ?
#
loop_
_entity_poly.entity_id
_entity_poly.type
_entity_poly.pdbx_seq_one_letter_code
_entity_poly.pdbx_strand_id
1 'polypeptide(L)' 'PDLFAFEILDGHLYLHIDLGSGHLKVRASKRRVDNGTWHDVSLRRVDRNGRVTVNGETIDFNTP' A
#
# COMPACT_ATOMS: atom_id res chain seq x y z
N PRO A 1 -11.40 10.84 -10.51
CA PRO A 1 -12.11 9.86 -9.66
C PRO A 1 -11.17 9.39 -8.55
N ASP A 2 -11.63 9.41 -7.31
CA ASP A 2 -10.82 8.96 -6.19
C ASP A 2 -10.69 7.44 -6.23
N LEU A 3 -9.48 6.94 -5.99
CA LEU A 3 -9.16 5.53 -6.09
C LEU A 3 -8.15 5.13 -5.02
N PHE A 4 -8.31 3.91 -4.53
CA PHE A 4 -7.17 3.15 -4.04
C PHE A 4 -7.21 1.74 -4.62
N ALA A 5 -6.03 1.14 -4.79
CA ALA A 5 -5.89 -0.23 -5.25
C ALA A 5 -4.64 -0.87 -4.66
N PHE A 6 -4.70 -2.19 -4.47
CA PHE A 6 -3.51 -3.00 -4.21
C PHE A 6 -3.14 -3.78 -5.48
N GLU A 7 -1.85 -3.80 -5.78
CA GLU A 7 -1.25 -4.53 -6.90
C GLU A 7 -0.15 -5.44 -6.35
N ILE A 8 -0.02 -6.65 -6.88
CA ILE A 8 1.21 -7.44 -6.72
C ILE A 8 2.02 -7.28 -8.01
N LEU A 9 3.21 -6.71 -7.90
CA LEU A 9 4.13 -6.48 -9.02
C LEU A 9 5.51 -7.01 -8.64
N ASP A 10 6.06 -7.89 -9.48
CA ASP A 10 7.34 -8.59 -9.23
C ASP A 10 7.41 -9.19 -7.81
N GLY A 11 6.32 -9.85 -7.42
CA GLY A 11 6.15 -10.49 -6.12
C GLY A 11 5.99 -9.55 -4.92
N HIS A 12 5.98 -8.23 -5.09
CA HIS A 12 5.82 -7.27 -3.99
C HIS A 12 4.45 -6.61 -4.01
N LEU A 13 3.92 -6.31 -2.82
CA LEU A 13 2.66 -5.58 -2.70
C LEU A 13 2.90 -4.09 -2.90
N TYR A 14 2.08 -3.45 -3.73
CA TYR A 14 2.05 -2.02 -3.96
C TYR A 14 0.68 -1.45 -3.64
N LEU A 15 0.64 -0.30 -2.97
CA LEU A 15 -0.53 0.55 -2.85
C LEU A 15 -0.49 1.61 -3.96
N HIS A 16 -1.60 1.77 -4.67
CA HIS A 16 -1.89 2.93 -5.51
C HIS A 16 -3.01 3.72 -4.85
N ILE A 17 -2.86 5.04 -4.75
CA ILE A 17 -3.88 5.91 -4.17
C ILE A 17 -3.87 7.29 -4.82
N ASP A 18 -5.04 7.78 -5.19
CA ASP A 18 -5.28 9.15 -5.67
C ASP A 18 -6.58 9.66 -5.04
N LEU A 19 -6.49 10.82 -4.37
CA LEU A 19 -7.60 11.46 -3.66
C LEU A 19 -7.98 12.82 -4.28
N GLY A 20 -7.69 12.99 -5.58
CA GLY A 20 -8.06 14.17 -6.37
C GLY A 20 -6.96 15.23 -6.51
N SER A 21 -5.78 15.01 -5.90
CA SER A 21 -4.62 15.91 -5.96
C SER A 21 -3.38 15.27 -6.59
N GLY A 22 -3.49 14.04 -7.07
CA GLY A 22 -2.40 13.32 -7.72
C GLY A 22 -2.22 11.91 -7.18
N HIS A 23 -1.63 11.07 -8.02
CA HIS A 23 -1.41 9.67 -7.72
C HIS A 23 -0.16 9.47 -6.85
N LEU A 24 -0.24 8.48 -5.97
CA LEU A 24 0.87 7.97 -5.18
C LEU A 24 0.96 6.45 -5.36
N LYS A 25 2.17 5.95 -5.65
CA LYS A 25 2.50 4.53 -5.65
C LYS A 25 3.51 4.22 -4.54
N VAL A 26 3.14 3.33 -3.63
CA VAL A 26 3.98 2.93 -2.49
C VAL A 26 4.23 1.43 -2.57
N ARG A 27 5.49 0.99 -2.50
CA ARG A 27 5.83 -0.42 -2.27
C ARG A 27 5.50 -0.76 -0.82
N ALA A 28 4.39 -1.44 -0.58
CA ALA A 28 3.84 -1.71 0.74
C ALA A 28 4.55 -2.86 1.48
N SER A 29 5.25 -3.75 0.77
CA SER A 29 5.98 -4.86 1.38
C SER A 29 7.50 -4.77 1.11
N LYS A 30 8.32 -5.03 2.13
CA LYS A 30 9.78 -5.15 1.94
C LYS A 30 10.16 -6.50 1.32
N ARG A 31 9.43 -7.55 1.72
CA ARG A 31 9.57 -8.92 1.25
C ARG A 31 8.51 -9.26 0.21
N ARG A 32 8.80 -10.28 -0.59
CA ARG A 32 7.85 -10.86 -1.53
C ARG A 32 6.66 -11.49 -0.81
N VAL A 33 5.47 -11.40 -1.42
CA VAL A 33 4.19 -11.91 -0.93
C VAL A 33 3.59 -12.99 -1.84
N ASP A 34 4.26 -13.33 -2.94
CA ASP A 34 3.84 -14.32 -3.95
C ASP A 34 4.37 -15.73 -3.66
N ASN A 35 4.53 -16.07 -2.37
CA ASN A 35 5.16 -17.31 -1.93
C ASN A 35 4.17 -18.45 -1.60
N GLY A 36 2.88 -18.27 -1.90
CA GLY A 36 1.82 -19.26 -1.62
C GLY A 36 1.39 -19.33 -0.15
N THR A 37 1.83 -18.41 0.70
CA THR A 37 1.42 -18.32 2.12
C THR A 37 0.47 -17.15 2.36
N TRP A 38 -0.29 -17.21 3.44
CA TRP A 38 -1.17 -16.11 3.84
C TRP A 38 -0.34 -14.90 4.31
N HIS A 39 -0.80 -13.71 3.93
CA HIS A 39 -0.21 -12.44 4.33
C HIS A 39 -1.30 -11.52 4.89
N ASP A 40 -1.03 -10.90 6.03
CA ASP A 40 -1.91 -9.92 6.66
C ASP A 40 -1.56 -8.52 6.17
N VAL A 41 -2.54 -7.83 5.60
CA VAL A 41 -2.40 -6.46 5.06
C VAL A 41 -3.42 -5.55 5.71
N SER A 42 -2.97 -4.43 6.28
CA SER A 42 -3.85 -3.37 6.76
C SER A 42 -3.47 -2.01 6.18
N LEU A 43 -4.48 -1.26 5.75
CA LEU A 43 -4.36 0.12 5.29
C LEU A 43 -5.14 1.01 6.27
N ARG A 44 -4.46 1.98 6.86
CA ARG A 44 -5.10 3.04 7.66
C ARG A 44 -4.77 4.39 7.06
N ARG A 45 -5.77 5.24 6.90
CA ARG A 45 -5.61 6.61 6.41
C ARG A 45 -6.43 7.57 7.27
N VAL A 46 -5.83 8.72 7.58
CA VAL A 46 -6.49 9.89 8.16
C VAL A 46 -6.06 11.09 7.33
N ASP A 47 -7.02 11.73 6.65
CA ASP A 47 -6.77 12.79 5.68
C ASP A 47 -5.72 12.39 4.63
N ARG A 48 -4.66 13.18 4.46
CA ARG A 48 -3.57 12.88 3.52
C ARG A 48 -2.51 11.94 4.08
N ASN A 49 -2.57 11.61 5.37
CA ASN A 49 -1.59 10.74 6.03
C ASN A 49 -2.11 9.30 6.06
N GLY A 50 -1.26 8.37 5.64
CA GLY A 50 -1.61 6.96 5.62
C GLY A 50 -0.48 6.06 6.05
N ARG A 51 -0.84 4.82 6.34
CA ARG A 51 0.04 3.75 6.75
C ARG A 51 -0.43 2.45 6.13
N VAL A 52 0.47 1.70 5.54
CA VAL A 52 0.26 0.30 5.17
C VAL A 52 1.11 -0.58 6.06
N THR A 53 0.53 -1.64 6.61
CA THR A 53 1.25 -2.67 7.36
C THR A 53 1.07 -4.02 6.68
N VAL A 54 2.18 -4.69 6.36
CA VAL A 54 2.23 -6.04 5.77
C VAL A 54 2.99 -6.96 6.72
N ASN A 55 2.34 -7.99 7.26
CA ASN A 55 2.92 -8.93 8.23
C ASN A 55 3.62 -8.23 9.42
N GLY A 56 3.05 -7.13 9.92
CA GLY A 56 3.60 -6.33 11.02
C GLY A 56 4.65 -5.29 10.59
N GLU A 57 5.18 -5.36 9.38
CA GLU A 57 6.08 -4.32 8.85
C GLU A 57 5.29 -3.14 8.33
N THR A 58 5.65 -1.94 8.75
CA THR A 58 4.87 -0.72 8.53
C THR A 58 5.59 0.25 7.60
N ILE A 59 4.83 0.86 6.69
CA ILE A 59 5.27 1.95 5.80
C ILE A 59 4.27 3.09 5.91
N ASP A 60 4.76 4.25 6.34
CA ASP A 60 4.00 5.50 6.37
C ASP A 60 4.10 6.21 5.00
N PHE A 61 3.03 6.90 4.61
CA PHE A 61 2.97 7.66 3.37
C PHE A 61 2.11 8.91 3.51
N ASN A 62 2.30 9.87 2.62
CA ASN A 62 1.47 11.06 2.50
C ASN A 62 1.05 11.25 1.04
N THR A 63 -0.26 11.38 0.80
CA THR A 63 -0.77 11.71 -0.54
C THR A 63 -0.57 13.20 -0.80
N PRO A 64 -0.17 13.61 -2.02
CA PRO A 64 0.02 15.01 -2.39
C PRO A 64 -1.13 15.94 -1.98
#